data_AF-A0AAV7NA09-F1
#
_entry.id   AF-A0AAV7NA09-F1
#
_cell.length_a   1.000
_cell.length_b   1.000
_cell.length_c   1.000
_cell.angle_alpha   90.00
_cell.angle_beta   90.00
_cell.angle_gamma   90.00
#
_symmetry.space_group_name_H-M   'P 1'
#
loop_
_entity.id
_entity.type
_entity.pdbx_description
1 polymer ?
#
loop_
_entity_poly.entity_id
_entity_poly.type
_entity_poly.pdbx_seq_one_letter_code
_entity_poly.pdbx_strand_id
1 'polypeptide(L)'
;MLPLPQLSGATWARLSGATWARLSGATWARLSGATRARLSGATRARLSGATRARLSGATRARLSGVTRARLSGVTRARLSGVTRARLSGVTRARLSSATWARLSGVTLVPLWCHSSATRARLSGVTRARLSGVTRARLSSVTRARLSGVTRARLSGVTRARLSGATRARLSGVTRAWLSSATRARLSGATRARLSGATRA
;
A
#
# COMPACT_ATOMS: atom_id res chain seq x y z
N MET A 1 -2.03 17.72 33.17
CA MET A 1 -1.80 16.72 32.10
C MET A 1 -2.77 15.56 32.34
N LEU A 2 -3.71 15.28 31.43
CA LEU A 2 -4.56 14.09 31.55
C LEU A 2 -3.69 12.82 31.39
N PRO A 3 -3.88 11.78 32.23
CA PRO A 3 -3.10 10.55 32.14
C PRO A 3 -3.31 9.84 30.80
N LEU A 4 -2.23 9.22 30.29
CA LEU A 4 -2.25 8.50 29.02
C LEU A 4 -3.04 7.19 29.18
N PRO A 5 -4.07 6.92 28.37
CA PRO A 5 -4.70 5.60 28.37
C PRO A 5 -3.72 4.58 27.77
N GLN A 6 -3.13 3.77 28.65
CA GLN A 6 -2.28 2.63 28.33
C GLN A 6 -2.97 1.36 28.81
N LEU A 7 -3.18 0.39 27.93
CA LEU A 7 -3.63 -0.96 28.30
C LEU A 7 -2.64 -1.98 27.75
N SER A 8 -2.26 -2.93 28.61
CA SER A 8 -1.38 -4.05 28.27
C SER A 8 -2.07 -5.37 28.60
N GLY A 9 -1.91 -6.38 27.75
CA GLY A 9 -2.34 -7.76 28.04
C GLY A 9 -3.86 -8.02 28.03
N ALA A 10 -4.67 -7.10 27.51
CA ALA A 10 -6.13 -7.25 27.50
C ALA A 10 -6.62 -8.17 26.36
N THR A 11 -7.51 -9.11 26.65
CA THR A 11 -8.20 -9.90 25.61
C THR A 11 -8.97 -8.98 24.65
N TRP A 12 -9.61 -7.94 25.21
CA TRP A 12 -10.34 -6.92 24.48
C TRP A 12 -10.00 -5.52 24.99
N ALA A 13 -9.59 -4.64 24.09
CA ALA A 13 -9.35 -3.23 24.38
C ALA A 13 -10.16 -2.35 23.42
N ARG A 14 -10.97 -1.46 23.96
CA ARG A 14 -11.72 -0.45 23.21
C ARG A 14 -11.42 0.94 23.75
N LEU A 15 -11.09 1.87 22.85
CA LEU A 15 -10.84 3.27 23.20
C LEU A 15 -11.50 4.21 22.19
N SER A 16 -12.10 5.28 22.69
CA SER A 16 -12.75 6.31 21.88
C SER A 16 -12.38 7.71 22.35
N GLY A 17 -12.14 8.63 21.41
CA GLY A 17 -12.00 10.06 21.71
C GLY A 17 -10.67 10.48 22.34
N ALA A 18 -9.66 9.61 22.37
CA ALA A 18 -8.40 9.91 23.04
C ALA A 18 -7.43 10.70 22.14
N THR A 19 -6.84 11.78 22.67
CA THR A 19 -5.74 12.49 21.98
C THR A 19 -4.57 11.54 21.70
N TRP A 20 -4.27 10.65 22.64
CA TRP A 20 -3.24 9.63 22.56
C TRP A 20 -3.73 8.32 23.11
N ALA A 21 -3.41 7.22 22.42
CA ALA A 21 -3.73 5.89 22.89
C ALA A 21 -2.61 4.91 22.55
N ARG A 22 -2.24 4.08 23.52
CA ARG A 22 -1.23 3.04 23.39
C ARG A 22 -1.79 1.71 23.89
N LEU A 23 -1.75 0.69 23.04
CA LEU A 23 -2.19 -0.66 23.36
C LEU A 23 -1.07 -1.66 23.05
N SER A 24 -0.79 -2.56 23.99
CA SER A 24 0.17 -3.65 23.81
C SER A 24 -0.43 -5.00 24.16
N GLY A 25 -0.13 -6.03 23.36
CA GLY A 25 -0.45 -7.42 23.70
C GLY A 25 -1.94 -7.76 23.69
N ALA A 26 -2.78 -6.99 22.99
CA ALA A 26 -4.22 -7.19 23.00
C ALA A 26 -4.68 -8.16 21.90
N THR A 27 -5.46 -9.19 22.22
CA THR A 27 -6.02 -10.10 21.19
C THR A 27 -6.91 -9.32 20.22
N TRP A 28 -7.75 -8.44 20.76
CA TRP A 28 -8.61 -7.54 20.00
C TRP A 28 -8.45 -6.10 20.46
N ALA A 29 -8.16 -5.21 19.51
CA ALA A 29 -8.05 -3.79 19.78
C ALA A 29 -8.91 -2.96 18.81
N ARG A 30 -9.76 -2.10 19.35
CA ARG A 30 -10.58 -1.15 18.60
C ARG A 30 -10.32 0.27 19.11
N LEU A 31 -9.82 1.13 18.22
CA LEU A 31 -9.72 2.57 18.47
C LEU A 31 -10.61 3.36 17.51
N SER A 32 -11.28 4.37 18.04
CA SER A 32 -12.04 5.34 17.25
C SER A 32 -11.72 6.77 17.69
N GLY A 33 -11.50 7.68 16.74
CA GLY A 33 -11.37 9.10 17.04
C GLY A 33 -10.13 9.41 17.88
N ALA A 34 -8.94 9.07 17.38
CA ALA A 34 -7.69 9.31 18.10
C ALA A 34 -6.69 10.13 17.30
N THR A 35 -6.11 11.19 17.88
CA THR A 35 -5.08 11.97 17.17
C THR A 35 -3.83 11.11 16.91
N ARG A 36 -3.41 10.32 17.92
CA ARG A 36 -2.25 9.42 17.81
C ARG A 36 -2.55 8.06 18.44
N ALA A 37 -2.50 7.02 17.61
CA ALA A 37 -2.68 5.63 18.03
C ALA A 37 -1.40 4.82 17.82
N ARG A 38 -0.98 4.09 18.85
CA ARG A 38 0.08 3.07 18.78
C ARG A 38 -0.46 1.73 19.25
N LEU A 39 -0.34 0.71 18.40
CA LEU A 39 -0.67 -0.66 18.75
C LEU A 39 0.50 -1.59 18.46
N SER A 40 0.83 -2.44 19.42
CA SER A 40 1.86 -3.46 19.29
C SER A 40 1.35 -4.84 19.72
N GLY A 41 1.59 -5.87 18.92
CA GLY A 41 1.31 -7.25 19.29
C GLY A 41 -0.18 -7.55 19.42
N ALA A 42 -0.97 -7.21 18.39
CA ALA A 42 -2.41 -7.45 18.40
C ALA A 42 -2.84 -8.45 17.33
N THR A 43 -3.61 -9.48 17.68
CA THR A 43 -4.10 -10.44 16.68
C THR A 43 -5.02 -9.73 15.67
N ARG A 44 -5.92 -8.87 16.17
CA ARG A 44 -6.85 -8.10 15.33
C ARG A 44 -6.93 -6.65 15.81
N ALA A 45 -6.53 -5.72 14.93
CA ALA A 45 -6.60 -4.29 15.18
C ALA A 45 -7.58 -3.59 14.22
N ARG A 46 -8.48 -2.79 14.78
CA ARG A 46 -9.38 -1.87 14.04
C ARG A 46 -9.11 -0.44 14.50
N LEU A 47 -8.80 0.44 13.56
CA LEU A 47 -8.73 1.89 13.81
C LEU A 47 -9.64 2.65 12.85
N SER A 48 -10.41 3.57 13.40
CA SER A 48 -11.22 4.53 12.64
C SER A 48 -10.93 5.96 13.09
N GLY A 49 -10.80 6.89 12.12
CA GLY A 49 -10.69 8.31 12.41
C GLY A 49 -9.44 8.66 13.22
N ALA A 50 -8.27 8.47 12.63
CA ALA A 50 -7.01 8.77 13.31
C ALA A 50 -6.05 9.61 12.46
N THR A 51 -5.45 10.64 13.06
CA THR A 51 -4.47 11.47 12.34
C THR A 51 -3.18 10.69 12.10
N ARG A 52 -2.70 9.95 13.11
CA ARG A 52 -1.50 9.12 13.03
C ARG A 52 -1.74 7.75 13.66
N ALA A 53 -1.61 6.69 12.87
CA ALA A 53 -1.66 5.31 13.34
C ALA A 53 -0.29 4.63 13.13
N ARG A 54 0.23 4.01 14.18
CA ARG A 54 1.37 3.08 14.12
C ARG A 54 0.90 1.70 14.59
N LEU A 55 1.11 0.70 13.76
CA LEU A 55 0.79 -0.70 14.07
C LEU A 55 2.02 -1.57 13.85
N SER A 56 2.40 -2.35 14.85
CA SER A 56 3.52 -3.30 14.76
C SER A 56 3.09 -4.67 15.25
N GLY A 57 3.29 -5.72 14.44
CA GLY A 57 2.97 -7.08 14.85
C GLY A 57 1.46 -7.30 14.95
N ALA A 58 0.82 -7.60 13.82
CA ALA A 58 -0.60 -7.95 13.82
C ALA A 58 -0.98 -8.94 12.73
N THR A 59 -1.85 -9.89 13.06
CA THR A 59 -2.36 -10.83 12.06
C THR A 59 -3.32 -10.13 11.09
N ARG A 60 -4.21 -9.28 11.61
CA ARG A 60 -5.19 -8.53 10.80
C ARG A 60 -5.30 -7.08 11.26
N ALA A 61 -5.12 -6.16 10.33
CA ALA A 61 -5.28 -4.72 10.55
C ALA A 61 -6.34 -4.14 9.61
N ARG A 62 -7.31 -3.40 10.15
CA ARG A 62 -8.27 -2.59 9.39
C ARG A 62 -8.15 -1.14 9.82
N LEU A 63 -7.81 -0.26 8.89
CA LEU A 63 -7.76 1.18 9.13
C LEU A 63 -8.72 1.89 8.18
N SER A 64 -9.52 2.81 8.73
CA SER A 64 -10.44 3.66 7.98
C SER A 64 -10.27 5.12 8.38
N GLY A 65 -10.24 6.04 7.41
CA GLY A 65 -10.15 7.48 7.68
C GLY A 65 -8.89 7.84 8.47
N VAL A 66 -7.73 7.37 8.00
CA VAL A 66 -6.44 7.60 8.68
C VAL A 66 -5.52 8.47 7.84
N THR A 67 -5.12 9.63 8.33
CA THR A 67 -4.26 10.53 7.54
C THR A 67 -2.88 9.92 7.30
N ARG A 68 -2.25 9.35 8.32
CA ARG A 68 -0.92 8.73 8.23
C ARG A 68 -0.89 7.37 8.91
N ALA A 69 -0.76 6.31 8.12
CA ALA A 69 -0.64 4.93 8.59
C ALA A 69 0.80 4.42 8.41
N ARG A 70 1.38 3.87 9.48
CA ARG A 70 2.61 3.07 9.44
C ARG A 70 2.31 1.67 9.96
N LEU A 71 2.53 0.65 9.14
CA LEU A 71 2.37 -0.74 9.55
C LEU A 71 3.66 -1.53 9.31
N SER A 72 4.05 -2.33 10.31
CA SER A 72 5.19 -3.25 10.22
C SER A 72 4.83 -4.64 10.75
N GLY A 73 5.26 -5.70 10.07
CA GLY A 73 5.03 -7.08 10.51
C GLY A 73 3.54 -7.42 10.59
N VAL A 74 2.80 -7.15 9.50
CA VAL A 74 1.34 -7.36 9.47
C VAL A 74 0.97 -8.39 8.41
N THR A 75 0.31 -9.48 8.78
CA THR A 75 -0.04 -10.51 7.79
C THR A 75 -1.07 -9.99 6.78
N ARG A 76 -2.13 -9.33 7.25
CA ARG A 76 -3.20 -8.79 6.38
C ARG A 76 -3.60 -7.37 6.78
N ALA A 77 -3.33 -6.41 5.91
CA ALA A 77 -3.75 -5.02 6.07
C ALA A 77 -4.86 -4.65 5.08
N ARG A 78 -5.95 -4.04 5.57
CA ARG A 78 -6.98 -3.37 4.77
C ARG A 78 -7.01 -1.90 5.17
N LEU A 79 -6.78 -1.01 4.20
CA LEU A 79 -6.71 0.43 4.40
C LEU A 79 -7.73 1.11 3.48
N SER A 80 -8.62 1.91 4.06
CA SER A 80 -9.60 2.72 3.34
C SER A 80 -9.50 4.17 3.80
N GLY A 81 -9.57 5.13 2.88
CA GLY A 81 -9.49 6.56 3.18
C GLY A 81 -8.17 6.92 3.86
N VAL A 82 -7.04 6.42 3.35
CA VAL A 82 -5.72 6.65 3.96
C VAL A 82 -4.87 7.59 3.12
N THR A 83 -4.62 8.81 3.57
CA THR A 83 -3.85 9.79 2.77
C THR A 83 -2.42 9.31 2.51
N ARG A 84 -1.72 8.83 3.55
CA ARG A 84 -0.33 8.34 3.45
C ARG A 84 -0.16 6.99 4.15
N ALA A 85 0.17 5.95 3.38
CA ALA A 85 0.47 4.62 3.90
C ALA A 85 1.96 4.27 3.74
N ARG A 86 2.60 3.80 4.82
CA ARG A 86 3.92 3.17 4.81
C ARG A 86 3.81 1.76 5.36
N LEU A 87 4.04 0.75 4.53
CA LEU A 87 3.94 -0.66 4.90
C LEU A 87 5.31 -1.34 4.73
N SER A 88 5.74 -2.07 5.74
CA SER A 88 6.97 -2.88 5.72
C SER A 88 6.68 -4.28 6.26
N GLY A 89 7.18 -5.33 5.60
CA GLY A 89 6.99 -6.71 6.08
C GLY A 89 5.52 -7.07 6.21
N VAL A 90 4.71 -6.71 5.20
CA VAL A 90 3.28 -7.00 5.19
C VAL A 90 3.01 -8.12 4.20
N THR A 91 2.30 -9.19 4.57
CA THR A 91 2.09 -10.28 3.58
C THR A 91 1.08 -9.87 2.52
N ARG A 92 -0.08 -9.32 2.93
CA ARG A 92 -1.15 -8.89 2.01
C ARG A 92 -1.67 -7.51 2.38
N ALA A 93 -1.58 -6.56 1.46
CA ALA A 93 -2.06 -5.19 1.64
C ALA A 93 -3.16 -4.84 0.61
N ARG A 94 -4.36 -4.54 1.07
CA ARG A 94 -5.46 -3.99 0.26
C ARG A 94 -5.63 -2.51 0.58
N LEU A 95 -5.54 -1.65 -0.44
CA LEU A 95 -5.83 -0.23 -0.31
C LEU A 95 -6.91 0.16 -1.33
N SER A 96 -7.98 0.82 -0.88
CA SER A 96 -9.11 1.28 -1.72
C SER A 96 -9.06 2.77 -2.06
N SER A 97 -8.36 3.56 -1.24
CA SER A 97 -8.14 4.99 -1.49
C SER A 97 -6.91 5.44 -0.72
N ALA A 98 -5.86 5.83 -1.46
CA ALA A 98 -4.66 6.41 -0.87
C ALA A 98 -3.96 7.41 -1.79
N THR A 99 -3.68 8.62 -1.29
CA THR A 99 -2.95 9.65 -2.06
C THR A 99 -1.49 9.24 -2.27
N TRP A 100 -0.88 8.63 -1.24
CA TRP A 100 0.50 8.18 -1.28
C TRP A 100 0.68 6.84 -0.58
N ALA A 101 1.29 5.88 -1.27
CA ALA A 101 1.58 4.56 -0.74
C ALA A 101 3.05 4.19 -0.97
N ARG A 102 3.78 3.88 0.11
CA ARG A 102 5.12 3.27 0.06
C ARG A 102 5.07 1.90 0.71
N LEU A 103 5.38 0.87 -0.05
CA LEU A 103 5.38 -0.51 0.42
C LEU A 103 6.74 -1.16 0.16
N SER A 104 7.24 -1.89 1.16
CA SER A 104 8.48 -2.65 1.05
C SER A 104 8.33 -4.04 1.66
N GLY A 105 8.85 -5.08 1.00
CA GLY A 105 8.78 -6.45 1.51
C GLY A 105 7.34 -6.94 1.64
N VAL A 106 6.54 -6.78 0.58
CA VAL A 106 5.10 -7.10 0.59
C VAL A 106 4.76 -8.16 -0.44
N THR A 107 4.13 -9.27 -0.04
CA THR A 107 3.88 -10.36 -1.00
C THR A 107 2.80 -9.99 -2.02
N LEU A 108 1.69 -9.41 -1.57
CA LEU A 108 0.55 -9.10 -2.44
C LEU A 108 -0.06 -7.74 -2.16
N VAL A 109 -0.13 -6.90 -3.19
CA VAL A 109 -0.63 -5.52 -3.11
C VAL A 109 -1.65 -5.25 -4.22
N PRO A 110 -2.95 -5.42 -3.94
CA PRO A 110 -4.01 -4.74 -4.66
C PRO A 110 -4.19 -3.30 -4.14
N LEU A 111 -3.80 -2.33 -4.97
CA LEU A 111 -4.23 -0.93 -4.87
C LEU A 111 -5.35 -0.72 -5.88
N TRP A 112 -6.54 -0.45 -5.38
CA TRP A 112 -7.63 0.14 -6.14
C TRP A 112 -7.78 1.57 -5.69
N CYS A 113 -7.93 2.48 -6.63
CA CYS A 113 -8.16 3.88 -6.33
C CYS A 113 -9.32 4.32 -7.21
N HIS A 114 -10.49 4.52 -6.59
CA HIS A 114 -11.65 5.13 -7.25
C HIS A 114 -11.44 6.62 -7.51
N SER A 115 -10.49 7.25 -6.81
CA SER A 115 -10.19 8.69 -6.93
C SER A 115 -8.68 8.92 -6.83
N SER A 116 -8.07 9.34 -7.94
CA SER A 116 -6.78 10.05 -8.09
C SER A 116 -5.68 9.78 -7.06
N ALA A 117 -5.28 8.51 -6.86
CA ALA A 117 -4.08 8.23 -6.09
C ALA A 117 -2.85 8.81 -6.79
N THR A 118 -2.20 9.79 -6.18
CA THR A 118 -1.15 10.54 -6.86
C THR A 118 0.12 9.70 -7.04
N ARG A 119 0.51 8.89 -6.04
CA ARG A 119 1.85 8.26 -6.01
C ARG A 119 1.88 6.90 -5.29
N ALA A 120 2.30 5.85 -6.00
CA ALA A 120 2.64 4.54 -5.44
C ALA A 120 4.14 4.23 -5.63
N ARG A 121 4.81 3.80 -4.56
CA ARG A 121 6.21 3.32 -4.57
C ARG A 121 6.25 1.93 -3.93
N LEU A 122 6.56 0.90 -4.70
CA LEU A 122 6.69 -0.48 -4.19
C LEU A 122 8.11 -0.98 -4.42
N SER A 123 8.71 -1.62 -3.41
CA SER A 123 9.99 -2.32 -3.50
C SER A 123 9.92 -3.72 -2.90
N GLY A 124 10.53 -4.72 -3.54
CA GLY A 124 10.53 -6.09 -3.00
C GLY A 124 9.12 -6.66 -2.85
N VAL A 125 8.32 -6.59 -3.93
CA VAL A 125 6.91 -7.02 -3.93
C VAL A 125 6.70 -8.19 -4.87
N THR A 126 6.07 -9.28 -4.42
CA THR A 126 5.86 -10.44 -5.30
C THR A 126 4.77 -10.16 -6.35
N ARG A 127 3.63 -9.58 -5.93
CA ARG A 127 2.50 -9.27 -6.84
C ARG A 127 1.92 -7.89 -6.54
N ALA A 128 1.98 -7.00 -7.53
CA ALA A 128 1.37 -5.68 -7.49
C ALA A 128 0.23 -5.58 -8.52
N ARG A 129 -0.95 -5.11 -8.09
CA ARG A 129 -2.08 -4.75 -8.94
C ARG A 129 -2.46 -3.31 -8.63
N LEU A 130 -2.25 -2.39 -9.57
CA LEU A 130 -2.56 -0.97 -9.41
C LEU A 130 -3.60 -0.55 -10.46
N SER A 131 -4.62 0.20 -10.04
CA SER A 131 -5.61 0.81 -10.93
C SER A 131 -5.82 2.28 -10.57
N GLY A 132 -5.87 3.17 -11.56
CA GLY A 132 -6.20 4.59 -11.37
C GLY A 132 -5.15 5.38 -10.58
N VAL A 133 -3.86 5.17 -10.88
CA VAL A 133 -2.74 5.79 -10.16
C VAL A 133 -1.97 6.76 -11.07
N THR A 134 -1.76 8.01 -10.66
CA THR A 134 -1.05 8.99 -11.50
C THR A 134 0.43 8.62 -11.70
N ARG A 135 1.13 8.20 -10.63
CA ARG A 135 2.55 7.84 -10.69
C ARG A 135 2.83 6.53 -9.95
N ALA A 136 3.25 5.50 -10.68
CA ALA A 136 3.70 4.23 -10.11
C ALA A 136 5.22 4.07 -10.27
N ARG A 137 5.93 3.79 -9.18
CA ARG A 137 7.34 3.38 -9.19
C ARG A 137 7.45 2.01 -8.55
N LEU A 138 7.93 1.04 -9.31
CA LEU A 138 8.11 -0.34 -8.86
C LEU A 138 9.58 -0.74 -9.02
N SER A 139 10.16 -1.32 -7.98
CA SER A 139 11.50 -1.91 -8.03
C SER A 139 11.48 -3.32 -7.45
N SER A 140 12.19 -4.26 -8.10
CA SER A 140 12.30 -5.65 -7.61
C SER A 140 10.91 -6.29 -7.40
N VAL A 141 10.10 -6.31 -8.46
CA VAL A 141 8.72 -6.83 -8.40
C VAL A 141 8.55 -8.05 -9.30
N THR A 142 8.09 -9.18 -8.79
CA THR A 142 7.94 -10.39 -9.63
C THR A 142 6.83 -10.23 -10.66
N ARG A 143 5.66 -9.74 -10.26
CA ARG A 143 4.49 -9.54 -11.14
C ARG A 143 3.83 -8.19 -10.89
N ALA A 144 3.76 -7.36 -11.92
CA ALA A 144 3.05 -6.08 -11.90
C ALA A 144 1.90 -6.09 -12.92
N ARG A 145 0.70 -5.72 -12.48
CA ARG A 145 -0.45 -5.39 -13.33
C ARG A 145 -0.88 -3.96 -13.05
N LEU A 146 -0.79 -3.11 -14.05
CA LEU A 146 -1.10 -1.69 -13.97
C LEU A 146 -2.21 -1.36 -14.97
N SER A 147 -3.24 -0.66 -14.50
CA SER A 147 -4.33 -0.14 -15.34
C SER A 147 -4.56 1.34 -15.06
N GLY A 148 -4.73 2.16 -16.11
CA GLY A 148 -5.03 3.59 -15.98
C GLY A 148 -3.94 4.32 -15.19
N VAL A 149 -2.69 4.22 -15.64
CA VAL A 149 -1.53 4.82 -14.94
C VAL A 149 -0.85 5.87 -15.79
N THR A 150 -0.89 7.15 -15.39
CA THR A 150 -0.30 8.23 -16.20
C THR A 150 1.22 8.07 -16.37
N ARG A 151 1.96 7.76 -15.30
CA ARG A 151 3.42 7.56 -15.35
C ARG A 151 3.83 6.30 -14.59
N ALA A 152 4.33 5.30 -15.30
CA ALA A 152 4.89 4.07 -14.73
C ALA A 152 6.42 4.06 -14.89
N ARG A 153 7.14 3.79 -13.80
CA ARG A 153 8.58 3.47 -13.80
C ARG A 153 8.78 2.11 -13.16
N LEU A 154 9.20 1.12 -13.95
CA LEU A 154 9.46 -0.24 -13.49
C LEU A 154 10.95 -0.55 -13.63
N SER A 155 11.56 -1.05 -12.57
CA SER A 155 12.93 -1.55 -12.55
C SER A 155 13.00 -2.94 -11.94
N GLY A 156 13.71 -3.88 -12.56
CA GLY A 156 13.87 -5.24 -12.03
C GLY A 156 12.53 -5.96 -11.86
N VAL A 157 11.72 -5.98 -12.92
CA VAL A 157 10.37 -6.58 -12.89
C VAL A 157 10.31 -7.82 -13.77
N THR A 158 9.98 -8.99 -13.22
CA THR A 158 9.98 -10.23 -14.03
C THR A 158 8.83 -10.27 -15.06
N ARG A 159 7.63 -9.85 -14.66
CA ARG A 159 6.46 -9.78 -15.55
C ARG A 159 5.66 -8.51 -15.31
N ALA A 160 5.52 -7.67 -16.34
CA ALA A 160 4.72 -6.46 -16.30
C ALA A 160 3.57 -6.52 -17.33
N ARG A 161 2.34 -6.23 -16.90
CA ARG A 161 1.20 -5.95 -17.78
C ARG A 161 0.74 -4.53 -17.52
N LEU A 162 0.74 -3.67 -18.54
CA LEU A 162 0.30 -2.29 -18.46
C LEU A 162 -0.83 -2.07 -19.46
N SER A 163 -1.95 -1.52 -19.00
CA SER A 163 -3.06 -1.08 -19.84
C SER A 163 -3.39 0.38 -19.58
N GLY A 164 -3.47 1.21 -20.63
CA GLY A 164 -3.83 2.62 -20.51
C GLY A 164 -2.77 3.44 -19.74
N ALA A 165 -1.54 3.45 -20.24
CA ALA A 165 -0.44 4.20 -19.63
C ALA A 165 0.10 5.32 -20.52
N THR A 166 0.07 6.57 -20.07
CA THR A 166 0.54 7.71 -20.89
C THR A 166 2.05 7.70 -21.09
N ARG A 167 2.82 7.38 -20.04
CA ARG A 167 4.29 7.25 -20.10
C ARG A 167 4.75 6.04 -19.29
N ALA A 168 5.35 5.05 -19.95
CA ALA A 168 5.98 3.91 -19.32
C ALA A 168 7.50 3.95 -19.52
N ARG A 169 8.27 3.81 -18.44
CA ARG A 169 9.71 3.56 -18.48
C ARG A 169 9.97 2.22 -17.82
N LEU A 170 10.57 1.31 -18.56
CA LEU A 170 10.81 -0.07 -18.15
C LEU A 170 12.31 -0.35 -18.29
N SER A 171 12.97 -0.70 -17.20
CA SER A 171 14.38 -1.07 -17.17
C SER A 171 14.56 -2.45 -16.51
N GLY A 172 15.25 -3.38 -17.15
CA GLY A 172 15.47 -4.72 -16.58
C GLY A 172 14.15 -5.48 -16.36
N VAL A 173 13.35 -5.60 -17.43
CA VAL A 173 12.04 -6.26 -17.39
C VAL A 173 12.05 -7.51 -18.27
N THR A 174 11.92 -8.70 -17.67
CA THR A 174 12.03 -9.95 -18.47
C THR A 174 10.89 -10.09 -19.48
N ARG A 175 9.65 -9.81 -19.07
CA ARG A 175 8.46 -9.86 -19.93
C ARG A 175 7.56 -8.66 -19.71
N ALA A 176 7.31 -7.89 -20.76
CA ALA A 176 6.41 -6.74 -20.75
C ALA A 176 5.28 -6.91 -21.76
N TRP A 177 4.06 -6.68 -21.32
CA TRP A 177 2.87 -6.56 -22.16
C TRP A 177 2.29 -5.17 -21.98
N LEU A 178 2.20 -4.42 -23.07
CA LEU A 178 1.65 -3.07 -23.06
C LEU A 178 0.50 -3.00 -24.05
N SER A 179 -0.67 -2.64 -23.54
CA SER A 179 -1.86 -2.31 -24.33
C SER A 179 -2.19 -0.83 -24.16
N SER A 180 -2.26 -0.08 -25.27
CA SER A 180 -2.69 1.34 -25.25
C SER A 180 -1.74 2.22 -24.42
N ALA A 181 -0.47 2.29 -24.81
CA ALA A 181 0.52 3.16 -24.19
C ALA A 181 0.95 4.27 -25.15
N THR A 182 0.79 5.54 -24.76
CA THR A 182 1.13 6.67 -25.64
C THR A 182 2.64 6.77 -25.87
N ARG A 183 3.45 6.53 -24.82
CA ARG A 183 4.92 6.52 -24.92
C ARG A 183 5.50 5.45 -24.01
N ALA A 184 6.28 4.53 -24.59
CA ALA A 184 6.98 3.49 -23.87
C ALA A 184 8.48 3.53 -24.17
N ARG A 185 9.31 3.65 -23.13
CA ARG A 185 10.76 3.47 -23.23
C ARG A 185 11.15 2.16 -22.56
N LEU A 186 11.81 1.29 -23.33
CA LEU A 186 12.28 -0.02 -22.92
C LEU A 186 13.82 0.00 -22.91
N SER A 187 14.43 -0.39 -21.81
CA SER A 187 15.87 -0.69 -21.75
C SER A 187 16.09 -2.03 -21.02
N GLY A 188 16.84 -2.95 -21.63
CA GLY A 188 17.09 -4.27 -21.04
C GLY A 188 15.80 -5.10 -20.85
N ALA A 189 14.92 -5.13 -21.85
CA ALA A 189 13.76 -6.02 -21.84
C ALA A 189 14.03 -7.25 -22.71
N THR A 190 13.88 -8.46 -22.16
CA THR A 190 14.10 -9.70 -22.91
C THR A 190 12.99 -9.96 -23.92
N ARG A 191 11.72 -9.73 -23.53
CA ARG A 191 10.55 -9.91 -24.38
C ARG A 191 9.52 -8.82 -24.12
N ALA A 192 9.19 -8.03 -25.14
CA ALA A 192 8.15 -7.00 -25.09
C ALA A 192 7.12 -7.23 -26.20
N ARG A 193 5.83 -7.21 -25.83
CA ARG A 193 4.71 -7.20 -26.77
C ARG A 193 3.94 -5.90 -26.63
N LEU A 194 3.78 -5.21 -27.75
CA LEU A 194 3.14 -3.92 -27.88
C LEU A 194 1.89 -4.09 -28.76
N SER A 195 0.72 -3.75 -28.23
CA SER A 195 -0.53 -3.69 -29.00
C SER A 195 -1.14 -2.30 -28.83
N GLY A 196 -1.22 -1.53 -29.92
CA GLY A 196 -1.77 -0.15 -29.89
C GLY A 196 -0.88 0.85 -29.16
N ALA A 197 0.45 0.73 -29.25
CA ALA A 197 1.39 1.71 -28.74
C ALA A 197 1.95 2.56 -29.88
N THR A 198 1.75 3.88 -29.82
CA THR A 198 2.42 4.80 -30.75
C THR A 198 3.90 4.86 -30.34
N ARG A 199 4.80 4.37 -31.19
CA ARG A 199 6.26 4.50 -30.96
C ARG A 199 6.62 5.97 -31.14
N ALA A 200 7.40 6.50 -30.20
CA ALA A 200 8.17 7.73 -30.33
C ALA A 200 9.57 7.46 -29.79
#